data_AF-A0A2V7UXP9-F1
#
_entry.id   AF-A0A2V7UXP9-F1
#
_cell.length_a   1.000
_cell.length_b   1.000
_cell.length_c   1.000
_cell.angle_alpha   90.00
_cell.angle_beta   90.00
_cell.angle_gamma   90.00
#
_symmetry.space_group_name_H-M   'P 1'
#
loop_
_entity.id
_entity.type
_entity.pdbx_description
1 polymer ?
#
loop_
_entity_poly.entity_id
_entity_poly.type
_entity_poly.pdbx_seq_one_letter_code
_entity_poly.pdbx_strand_id
1 'polypeptide(L)'
;MCLCRLMGSGMILAAVAPEVWGQERLLPIRLGRVLFYPSVTLSSFWDDNVENVNEEEPLNGPISSQVLGIQPALRFELLLRKSSAKLTYKGDFRDYSAQALKDLGGASHFLHLDCHFEAASRLRVDVAEHYVDAIAALLNAGVGGEFRYGTQALKSNETHLVLGWDVGPIQSVEVGGIRNNTQFGAGPTASFFSNYSSDSVFLHYVFSNGPQSQLYASLDFQSVNQTRLGQANLPNQYQTRSLGAGYRRASSRDLTNEIRVEYSTANFKEGLGTPFRGVTLEADMSLRPTATNQFQVRLRRAPLVSFFNSSAYFVNEMV
;
A
#
# COMPACT_ATOMS: atom_id res chain seq x y z
N MET A 1 -40.17 18.32 -3.27
CA MET A 1 -40.68 17.73 -4.53
C MET A 1 -39.80 18.27 -5.65
N CYS A 2 -39.23 17.38 -6.47
CA CYS A 2 -38.37 17.61 -7.65
C CYS A 2 -36.98 18.24 -7.39
N LEU A 3 -35.87 17.51 -7.58
CA LEU A 3 -35.20 17.01 -8.80
C LEU A 3 -34.37 18.08 -9.55
N CYS A 4 -33.14 17.66 -9.88
CA CYS A 4 -32.25 18.14 -10.93
C CYS A 4 -31.48 19.45 -10.72
N ARG A 5 -30.20 19.30 -10.35
CA ARG A 5 -29.08 19.85 -11.13
C ARG A 5 -27.79 19.10 -10.74
N LEU A 6 -27.59 18.00 -11.47
CA LEU A 6 -26.39 17.16 -11.49
C LEU A 6 -25.91 17.23 -12.94
N MET A 7 -24.89 18.03 -13.20
CA MET A 7 -24.12 18.21 -14.44
C MET A 7 -23.19 19.39 -14.14
N GLY A 8 -21.89 19.36 -14.32
CA GLY A 8 -21.01 18.39 -14.95
C GLY A 8 -19.70 19.14 -15.16
N SER A 9 -18.60 18.59 -14.66
CA SER A 9 -17.25 19.01 -15.04
C SER A 9 -16.51 17.72 -15.33
N GLY A 10 -16.40 17.43 -16.62
CA GLY A 10 -15.89 16.18 -17.15
C GLY A 10 -14.47 15.91 -16.68
N MET A 11 -14.30 14.78 -16.00
CA MET A 11 -13.04 14.07 -15.98
C MET A 11 -12.78 13.55 -17.40
N ILE A 12 -11.85 14.18 -18.11
CA ILE A 12 -11.20 13.53 -19.24
C ILE A 12 -10.12 12.64 -18.64
N LEU A 13 -10.54 11.45 -18.19
CA LEU A 13 -9.65 10.31 -18.02
C LEU A 13 -9.34 9.80 -19.42
N ALA A 14 -8.28 10.30 -20.05
CA ALA A 14 -7.63 9.58 -21.14
C ALA A 14 -6.84 8.41 -20.54
N ALA A 15 -7.56 7.46 -19.94
CA ALA A 15 -7.02 6.15 -19.66
C ALA A 15 -7.00 5.41 -21.01
N VAL A 16 -5.93 5.59 -21.77
CA VAL A 16 -5.61 4.65 -22.85
C VAL A 16 -5.33 3.33 -22.13
N ALA A 17 -6.30 2.42 -22.16
CA ALA A 17 -6.13 1.08 -21.64
C ALA A 17 -4.89 0.48 -22.33
N PRO A 18 -3.88 0.00 -21.57
CA PRO A 18 -2.76 -0.67 -22.19
C PRO A 18 -3.32 -1.85 -22.99
N GLU A 19 -2.94 -1.96 -24.27
CA GLU A 19 -3.17 -3.17 -25.04
C GLU A 19 -2.35 -4.29 -24.39
N VAL A 20 -2.99 -5.05 -23.50
CA VAL A 20 -2.41 -6.25 -22.89
C VAL A 20 -2.56 -7.38 -23.90
N TRP A 21 -1.49 -7.69 -24.60
CA TRP A 21 -1.46 -8.84 -25.49
C TRP A 21 -1.41 -10.11 -24.63
N GLY A 22 -2.57 -10.74 -24.43
CA GLY A 22 -2.77 -12.12 -23.99
C GLY A 22 -2.08 -12.54 -22.69
N GLN A 23 -2.80 -12.56 -21.56
CA GLN A 23 -2.48 -13.50 -20.49
C GLN A 23 -3.00 -14.89 -20.87
N GLU A 24 -2.18 -15.71 -21.53
CA GLU A 24 -2.46 -17.14 -21.52
C GLU A 24 -2.38 -17.65 -20.08
N ARG A 25 -3.47 -18.26 -19.59
CA ARG A 25 -3.45 -18.99 -18.30
C ARG A 25 -2.55 -20.21 -18.46
N LEU A 26 -1.25 -20.01 -18.30
CA LEU A 26 -0.28 -21.09 -18.29
C LEU A 26 -0.58 -22.02 -17.10
N LEU A 27 -0.74 -23.31 -17.38
CA LEU A 27 -0.89 -24.35 -16.37
C LEU A 27 0.39 -24.43 -15.52
N PRO A 28 0.29 -24.72 -14.21
CA PRO A 28 1.47 -24.79 -13.36
C PRO A 28 2.44 -25.89 -13.81
N ILE A 29 3.73 -25.57 -13.78
CA ILE A 29 4.81 -26.54 -13.87
C ILE A 29 5.02 -27.12 -12.47
N ARG A 30 4.91 -28.44 -12.32
CA ARG A 30 5.17 -29.11 -11.03
C ARG A 30 6.66 -29.38 -10.85
N LEU A 31 7.27 -28.78 -9.83
CA LEU A 31 8.64 -29.03 -9.39
C LEU A 31 8.59 -29.76 -8.04
N GLY A 32 8.35 -31.06 -8.07
CA GLY A 32 8.09 -31.85 -6.87
C GLY A 32 6.78 -31.44 -6.17
N ARG A 33 6.88 -30.89 -4.95
CA ARG A 33 5.72 -30.36 -4.19
C ARG A 33 5.44 -28.88 -4.45
N VAL A 34 6.32 -28.21 -5.19
CA VAL A 34 6.18 -26.79 -5.52
C VAL A 34 5.50 -26.66 -6.88
N LEU A 35 4.48 -25.81 -6.96
CA LEU A 35 3.86 -25.38 -8.20
C LEU A 35 4.54 -24.10 -8.67
N PHE A 36 5.00 -24.09 -9.91
CA PHE A 36 5.68 -22.95 -10.52
C PHE A 36 4.83 -22.39 -11.66
N TYR A 37 4.61 -21.08 -11.65
CA TYR A 37 3.85 -20.35 -12.66
C TYR A 37 4.73 -19.23 -13.22
N PRO A 38 5.45 -19.48 -14.32
CA PRO A 38 6.08 -18.41 -15.07
C PRO A 38 5.02 -17.67 -15.88
N SER A 39 5.16 -16.35 -16.00
CA SER A 39 4.40 -15.56 -16.96
C SER A 39 5.23 -14.36 -17.39
N VAL A 40 4.98 -13.87 -18.60
CA VAL A 40 5.57 -12.62 -19.08
C VAL A 40 4.44 -11.81 -19.69
N THR A 41 4.32 -10.55 -19.29
CA THR A 41 3.42 -9.59 -19.93
C THR A 41 4.26 -8.62 -20.75
N LEU A 42 3.85 -8.40 -22.00
CA LEU A 42 4.37 -7.33 -22.84
C LEU A 42 3.31 -6.24 -22.94
N SER A 43 3.72 -4.99 -22.80
CA SER A 43 2.83 -3.83 -22.87
C SER A 43 3.46 -2.72 -23.67
N SER A 44 2.66 -2.03 -24.47
CA SER A 44 3.04 -0.77 -25.11
C SER A 44 1.93 0.24 -24.84
N PHE A 45 2.28 1.40 -24.30
CA PHE A 45 1.34 2.50 -24.06
C PHE A 45 2.04 3.84 -24.19
N TRP A 46 1.26 4.90 -24.30
CA TRP A 46 1.75 6.28 -24.25
C TRP A 46 1.49 6.83 -22.85
N ASP A 47 2.51 7.40 -22.23
CA ASP A 47 2.45 8.00 -20.91
C ASP A 47 2.87 9.48 -20.98
N ASP A 48 1.99 10.35 -20.49
CA ASP A 48 2.14 11.80 -20.55
C ASP A 48 2.29 12.40 -19.14
N ASN A 49 2.71 11.63 -18.12
CA ASN A 49 2.68 12.08 -16.71
C ASN A 49 4.01 12.01 -15.95
N VAL A 50 5.15 11.97 -16.64
CA VAL A 50 6.45 12.00 -15.96
C VAL A 50 6.96 13.44 -15.90
N GLU A 51 6.84 14.08 -14.74
CA GLU A 51 7.42 15.40 -14.50
C GLU A 51 8.94 15.28 -14.30
N ASN A 52 9.71 16.05 -15.07
CA ASN A 52 11.14 16.24 -14.85
C ASN A 52 11.33 17.59 -14.18
N VAL A 53 11.45 17.60 -12.86
CA VAL A 53 11.73 18.84 -12.12
C VAL A 53 13.23 19.09 -12.17
N ASN A 54 13.66 20.00 -13.05
CA ASN A 54 15.02 20.54 -13.03
C ASN A 54 15.09 21.69 -12.01
N GLU A 55 16.14 21.78 -11.20
CA GLU A 55 16.30 22.85 -10.19
C GLU A 55 16.45 24.24 -10.85
N GLU A 56 16.95 24.31 -12.08
CA GLU A 56 17.15 25.56 -12.84
C GLU A 56 15.93 25.97 -13.69
N GLU A 57 15.06 25.01 -14.05
CA GLU A 57 13.83 25.24 -14.83
C GLU A 57 12.66 24.42 -14.28
N PRO A 58 11.97 24.91 -13.23
CA PRO A 58 10.94 24.16 -12.50
C PRO A 58 9.59 24.02 -13.26
N LEU A 59 9.53 24.42 -14.53
CA LEU A 59 8.29 24.52 -15.33
C LEU A 59 8.30 23.69 -16.62
N ASN A 60 9.26 22.78 -16.80
CA ASN A 60 9.19 21.82 -17.90
C ASN A 60 8.10 20.81 -17.55
N GLY A 61 6.89 21.08 -18.05
CA GLY A 61 5.68 20.32 -17.80
C GLY A 61 5.76 18.84 -18.22
N PRO A 62 4.63 18.12 -18.23
CA PRO A 62 4.61 16.68 -18.47
C PRO A 62 5.40 16.27 -19.73
N ILE A 63 6.29 15.29 -19.58
CA ILE A 63 7.03 14.72 -20.71
C ILE A 63 6.19 13.60 -21.32
N SER A 64 5.73 13.80 -22.55
CA SER A 64 5.11 12.75 -23.35
C SER A 64 6.14 11.74 -23.79
N SER A 65 5.90 10.46 -23.51
CA SER A 65 6.75 9.36 -23.92
C SER A 65 5.94 8.13 -24.26
N GLN A 66 6.32 7.45 -25.34
CA GLN A 66 5.93 6.06 -25.51
C GLN A 66 6.70 5.22 -24.50
N VAL A 67 6.01 4.26 -23.88
CA VAL A 67 6.57 3.31 -22.92
C VAL A 67 6.41 1.91 -23.48
N LEU A 68 7.54 1.23 -23.67
CA LEU A 68 7.58 -0.20 -23.95
C LEU A 68 7.96 -0.93 -22.66
N GLY A 69 7.09 -1.84 -22.23
CA GLY A 69 7.22 -2.54 -20.97
C GLY A 69 7.31 -4.05 -21.15
N ILE A 70 8.26 -4.67 -20.46
CA ILE A 70 8.34 -6.14 -20.29
C ILE A 70 8.22 -6.45 -18.80
N GLN A 71 7.23 -7.26 -18.44
CA GLN A 71 6.94 -7.62 -17.07
C GLN A 71 6.98 -9.13 -16.86
N PRO A 72 8.18 -9.71 -16.63
CA PRO A 72 8.27 -11.10 -16.22
C PRO A 72 7.77 -11.26 -14.79
N ALA A 73 7.01 -12.32 -14.54
CA ALA A 73 6.58 -12.71 -13.21
C ALA A 73 6.83 -14.21 -12.99
N LEU A 74 7.35 -14.52 -11.81
CA LEU A 74 7.62 -15.86 -11.34
C LEU A 74 6.84 -16.07 -10.06
N ARG A 75 5.97 -17.09 -10.03
CA ARG A 75 5.25 -17.46 -8.81
C ARG A 75 5.53 -18.91 -8.46
N PHE A 76 5.88 -19.13 -7.19
CA PHE A 76 6.09 -20.44 -6.59
C PHE A 76 5.06 -20.62 -5.48
N GLU A 77 4.37 -21.74 -5.48
CA GLU A 77 3.40 -22.11 -4.45
C GLU A 77 3.75 -23.49 -3.90
N LEU A 78 4.08 -23.55 -2.61
CA LEU A 78 4.19 -24.79 -1.86
C LEU A 78 2.90 -24.97 -1.07
N LEU A 79 2.09 -25.96 -1.45
CA LEU A 79 0.85 -26.29 -0.76
C LEU A 79 1.07 -27.53 0.11
N LEU A 80 0.93 -27.35 1.42
CA LEU A 80 0.83 -28.40 2.42
C LEU A 80 -0.64 -28.45 2.87
N ARG A 81 -1.05 -29.52 3.58
CA ARG A 81 -2.48 -29.76 3.90
C ARG A 81 -3.21 -28.54 4.48
N LYS A 82 -2.59 -27.89 5.47
CA LYS A 82 -3.12 -26.75 6.22
C LYS A 82 -2.12 -25.59 6.25
N SER A 83 -1.15 -25.60 5.35
CA SER A 83 -0.09 -24.60 5.33
C SER A 83 0.28 -24.31 3.89
N SER A 84 0.64 -23.07 3.60
CA SER A 84 1.05 -22.67 2.27
C SER A 84 2.16 -21.66 2.36
N ALA A 85 3.12 -21.77 1.44
CA ALA A 85 4.10 -20.71 1.20
C ALA A 85 4.00 -20.31 -0.27
N LYS A 86 3.86 -19.01 -0.52
CA LYS A 86 3.80 -18.42 -1.85
C LYS A 86 4.92 -17.40 -1.97
N LEU A 87 5.77 -17.56 -2.96
CA LEU A 87 6.79 -16.59 -3.34
C LEU A 87 6.45 -16.06 -4.72
N THR A 88 6.32 -14.74 -4.85
CA THR A 88 6.03 -14.07 -6.12
C THR A 88 7.12 -13.05 -6.36
N TYR A 89 7.77 -13.15 -7.52
CA TYR A 89 8.69 -12.14 -8.03
C TYR A 89 8.07 -11.53 -9.30
N LYS A 90 8.13 -10.22 -9.44
CA LYS A 90 7.78 -9.50 -10.66
C LYS A 90 8.87 -8.50 -10.98
N GLY A 91 9.37 -8.53 -12.20
CA GLY A 91 10.15 -7.44 -12.79
C GLY A 91 9.22 -6.52 -13.59
N ASP A 92 9.55 -5.24 -13.66
CA ASP A 92 8.96 -4.28 -14.58
C ASP A 92 10.11 -3.50 -15.24
N PHE A 93 10.36 -3.83 -16.49
CA PHE A 93 11.41 -3.22 -17.30
C PHE A 93 10.74 -2.30 -18.30
N ARG A 94 11.01 -1.00 -18.18
CA ARG A 94 10.41 0.04 -19.03
C ARG A 94 11.48 0.72 -19.85
N ASP A 95 11.20 0.85 -21.14
CA ASP A 95 11.97 1.68 -22.06
C ASP A 95 11.11 2.86 -22.51
N TYR A 96 11.65 4.07 -22.34
CA TYR A 96 10.97 5.32 -22.63
C TYR A 96 11.51 5.92 -23.93
N SER A 97 10.62 6.32 -24.85
CA SER A 97 11.05 6.97 -26.10
C SER A 97 11.63 8.38 -25.87
N ALA A 98 11.16 9.10 -24.83
CA ALA A 98 11.65 10.42 -24.49
C ALA A 98 13.07 10.38 -23.89
N GLN A 99 14.00 11.15 -24.47
CA GLN A 99 15.41 11.13 -24.07
C GLN A 99 15.63 11.51 -22.60
N ALA A 100 14.85 12.46 -22.07
CA ALA A 100 14.91 12.89 -20.67
C ALA A 100 14.47 11.80 -19.68
N LEU A 101 13.73 10.77 -20.14
CA LEU A 101 13.26 9.66 -19.33
C LEU A 101 14.08 8.38 -19.52
N LYS A 102 14.99 8.34 -20.52
CA LYS A 102 15.83 7.16 -20.76
C LYS A 102 16.78 6.87 -19.61
N ASP A 103 17.34 7.92 -19.00
CA ASP A 103 18.20 7.77 -17.81
C ASP A 103 17.39 7.41 -16.55
N LEU A 104 16.06 7.61 -16.59
CA LEU A 104 15.08 7.15 -15.60
C LEU A 104 14.51 5.76 -15.96
N GLY A 105 14.88 5.18 -17.10
CA GLY A 105 14.52 3.84 -17.55
C GLY A 105 15.18 2.78 -16.67
N GLY A 106 14.55 2.48 -15.54
CA GLY A 106 15.04 1.49 -14.58
C GLY A 106 14.21 0.23 -14.54
N ALA A 107 14.84 -0.84 -14.05
CA ALA A 107 14.14 -2.05 -13.66
C ALA A 107 13.49 -1.83 -12.30
N SER A 108 12.19 -2.09 -12.20
CA SER A 108 11.51 -2.22 -10.90
C SER A 108 11.34 -3.69 -10.56
N HIS A 109 11.59 -4.03 -9.30
CA HIS A 109 11.56 -5.38 -8.79
C HIS A 109 10.61 -5.43 -7.60
N PHE A 110 9.67 -6.38 -7.65
CA PHE A 110 8.68 -6.62 -6.62
C PHE A 110 8.83 -8.07 -6.16
N LEU A 111 9.05 -8.27 -4.87
CA LEU A 111 9.15 -9.59 -4.26
C LEU A 111 8.13 -9.68 -3.12
N HIS A 112 7.27 -10.67 -3.20
CA HIS A 112 6.26 -10.95 -2.19
C HIS A 112 6.41 -12.38 -1.69
N LEU A 113 6.63 -12.55 -0.41
CA LEU A 113 6.57 -13.82 0.29
C LEU A 113 5.32 -13.80 1.17
N ASP A 114 4.42 -14.75 0.98
CA ASP A 114 3.25 -14.97 1.83
C ASP A 114 3.33 -16.40 2.38
N CYS A 115 3.42 -16.56 3.70
CA CYS A 115 3.44 -17.85 4.36
C CYS A 115 2.30 -17.94 5.38
N HIS A 116 1.56 -19.03 5.32
CA HIS A 116 0.55 -19.40 6.31
C HIS A 116 0.85 -20.79 6.82
N PHE A 117 0.99 -20.94 8.13
CA PHE A 117 1.27 -22.21 8.78
C PHE A 117 0.28 -22.48 9.90
N GLU A 118 -0.58 -23.49 9.75
CA GLU A 118 -1.24 -24.10 10.90
C GLU A 118 -0.32 -25.15 11.53
N ALA A 119 0.29 -24.80 12.66
CA ALA A 119 1.07 -25.71 13.49
C ALA A 119 0.18 -26.25 14.62
N ALA A 120 0.15 -27.57 14.81
CA ALA A 120 -0.82 -28.22 15.71
C ALA A 120 -2.29 -27.83 15.38
N SER A 121 -3.25 -28.24 16.21
CA SER A 121 -4.68 -28.01 15.94
C SER A 121 -5.19 -26.61 16.31
N ARG A 122 -4.33 -25.72 16.82
CA ARG A 122 -4.75 -24.44 17.44
C ARG A 122 -3.81 -23.25 17.18
N LEU A 123 -2.59 -23.46 16.69
CA LEU A 123 -1.64 -22.37 16.44
C LEU A 123 -1.58 -22.07 14.94
N ARG A 124 -1.76 -20.80 14.60
CA ARG A 124 -1.69 -20.25 13.26
C ARG A 124 -0.55 -19.24 13.22
N VAL A 125 0.27 -19.30 12.19
CA VAL A 125 1.38 -18.38 11.98
C VAL A 125 1.29 -17.85 10.56
N ASP A 126 1.14 -16.54 10.43
CA ASP A 126 1.16 -15.83 9.16
C ASP A 126 2.42 -14.98 9.12
N VAL A 127 3.21 -15.14 8.06
CA VAL A 127 4.41 -14.33 7.79
C VAL A 127 4.29 -13.79 6.39
N ALA A 128 4.40 -12.48 6.22
CA ALA A 128 4.51 -11.89 4.89
C ALA A 128 5.70 -10.92 4.82
N GLU A 129 6.35 -10.88 3.67
CA GLU A 129 7.37 -9.90 3.37
C GLU A 129 7.15 -9.37 1.96
N HIS A 130 7.05 -8.05 1.84
CA HIS A 130 6.82 -7.32 0.61
C HIS A 130 7.97 -6.36 0.38
N TYR A 131 8.85 -6.72 -0.54
CA TYR A 131 9.99 -5.92 -0.94
C TYR A 131 9.75 -5.29 -2.30
N VAL A 132 10.08 -4.01 -2.40
CA VAL A 132 9.98 -3.20 -3.62
C VAL A 132 11.30 -2.47 -3.79
N ASP A 133 11.93 -2.65 -4.94
CA ASP A 133 13.03 -1.81 -5.43
C ASP A 133 12.58 -1.25 -6.77
N ALA A 134 12.16 0.01 -6.81
CA ALA A 134 11.46 0.56 -7.96
C ALA A 134 11.80 2.02 -8.20
N ILE A 135 11.39 2.55 -9.34
CA ILE A 135 11.36 3.99 -9.57
C ILE A 135 9.95 4.47 -9.28
N ALA A 136 9.81 5.31 -8.25
CA ALA A 136 8.54 5.83 -7.80
C ALA A 136 8.01 6.84 -8.81
N ALA A 137 6.86 6.57 -9.43
CA ALA A 137 5.96 7.59 -9.95
C ALA A 137 4.89 7.87 -8.86
N LEU A 138 5.31 8.49 -7.77
CA LEU A 138 4.42 8.76 -6.64
C LEU A 138 3.71 10.10 -6.83
N LEU A 139 2.38 10.05 -6.69
CA LEU A 139 1.50 11.20 -6.58
C LEU A 139 1.67 11.81 -5.18
N ASN A 140 2.25 13.00 -5.07
CA ASN A 140 2.19 13.79 -3.84
C ASN A 140 1.39 15.07 -4.09
N ALA A 141 0.47 15.42 -3.18
CA ALA A 141 -0.23 16.69 -3.26
C ALA A 141 0.72 17.80 -2.78
N GLY A 142 1.21 18.61 -3.72
CA GLY A 142 2.00 19.79 -3.47
C GLY A 142 1.21 20.88 -2.74
N VAL A 143 1.96 21.86 -2.22
CA VAL A 143 1.40 23.06 -1.59
C VAL A 143 0.59 23.82 -2.62
N GLY A 144 -0.75 23.79 -2.49
CA GLY A 144 -1.68 24.41 -3.46
C GLY A 144 -2.68 23.43 -4.10
N GLY A 145 -2.60 22.13 -3.80
CA GLY A 145 -3.52 21.12 -4.36
C GLY A 145 -3.09 20.58 -5.73
N GLU A 146 -1.86 20.86 -6.15
CA GLU A 146 -1.25 20.32 -7.36
C GLU A 146 -0.77 18.90 -7.11
N PHE A 147 -1.12 17.95 -7.98
CA PHE A 147 -0.53 16.61 -7.94
C PHE A 147 0.84 16.65 -8.60
N ARG A 148 1.88 16.28 -7.86
CA ARG A 148 3.26 16.22 -8.35
C ARG A 148 3.67 14.77 -8.58
N TYR A 149 4.39 14.54 -9.67
CA TYR A 149 4.89 13.22 -10.07
C TYR A 149 6.41 13.22 -9.96
N GLY A 150 6.95 12.32 -9.13
CA GLY A 150 8.40 12.14 -9.02
C GLY A 150 8.92 11.02 -9.91
N THR A 151 10.23 11.00 -10.15
CA THR A 151 10.95 9.82 -10.64
C THR A 151 12.19 9.58 -9.79
N GLN A 152 11.95 9.04 -8.59
CA GLN A 152 13.01 8.78 -7.62
C GLN A 152 13.07 7.30 -7.35
N ALA A 153 14.28 6.74 -7.35
CA ALA A 153 14.48 5.37 -6.91
C ALA A 153 13.99 5.22 -5.46
N LEU A 154 13.24 4.17 -5.19
CA LEU A 154 12.70 3.84 -3.88
C LEU A 154 13.03 2.39 -3.54
N LYS A 155 13.36 2.16 -2.28
CA LYS A 155 13.42 0.83 -1.69
C LYS A 155 12.43 0.76 -0.54
N SER A 156 11.46 -0.14 -0.63
CA SER A 156 10.47 -0.36 0.41
C SER A 156 10.51 -1.81 0.86
N ASN A 157 10.44 -2.02 2.16
CA ASN A 157 10.18 -3.33 2.74
C ASN A 157 9.02 -3.21 3.73
N GLU A 158 8.03 -4.09 3.61
CA GLU A 158 6.95 -4.30 4.56
C GLU A 158 7.02 -5.74 5.04
N THR A 159 7.24 -5.93 6.33
CA THR A 159 7.26 -7.24 6.98
C THR A 159 6.06 -7.34 7.92
N HIS A 160 5.34 -8.45 7.83
CA HIS A 160 4.17 -8.75 8.63
C HIS A 160 4.33 -10.11 9.31
N LEU A 161 4.01 -10.17 10.60
CA LEU A 161 3.99 -11.41 11.36
C LEU A 161 2.73 -11.43 12.22
N VAL A 162 1.97 -12.52 12.17
CA VAL A 162 0.81 -12.77 13.03
C VAL A 162 0.90 -14.16 13.62
N LEU A 163 0.64 -14.25 14.92
CA LEU A 163 0.48 -15.47 15.67
C LEU A 163 -0.97 -15.53 16.15
N GLY A 164 -1.73 -16.50 15.65
CA GLY A 164 -3.09 -16.79 16.07
C GLY A 164 -3.14 -18.03 16.95
N TRP A 165 -3.87 -17.96 18.06
CA TRP A 165 -4.10 -19.09 18.93
C TRP A 165 -5.60 -19.31 19.16
N ASP A 166 -6.11 -20.47 18.78
CA ASP A 166 -7.50 -20.85 19.01
C ASP A 166 -7.67 -21.30 20.46
N VAL A 167 -8.35 -20.49 21.26
CA VAL A 167 -8.63 -20.77 22.69
C VAL A 167 -9.96 -21.51 22.86
N GLY A 168 -10.82 -21.49 21.84
CA GLY A 168 -12.06 -22.24 21.78
C GLY A 168 -12.58 -22.38 20.35
N PRO A 169 -13.74 -23.02 20.14
CA PRO A 169 -14.28 -23.29 18.80
C PRO A 169 -14.59 -22.04 17.97
N ILE A 170 -14.86 -20.92 18.65
CA ILE A 170 -15.25 -19.64 18.05
C ILE A 170 -14.41 -18.48 18.59
N GLN A 171 -13.36 -18.76 19.36
CA GLN A 171 -12.56 -17.74 20.05
C GLN A 171 -11.09 -17.96 19.74
N SER A 172 -10.41 -16.89 19.34
CA SER A 172 -8.97 -16.90 19.14
C SER A 172 -8.32 -15.61 19.63
N VAL A 173 -7.03 -15.69 19.96
CA VAL A 173 -6.20 -14.54 20.26
C VAL A 173 -5.22 -14.38 19.11
N GLU A 174 -5.07 -13.17 18.58
CA GLU A 174 -4.10 -12.86 17.53
C GLU A 174 -3.15 -11.80 18.06
N VAL A 175 -1.85 -12.05 17.95
CA VAL A 175 -0.80 -11.07 18.23
C VAL A 175 0.03 -10.93 16.97
N GLY A 176 0.27 -9.70 16.55
CA GLY A 176 1.09 -9.49 15.37
C GLY A 176 1.74 -8.13 15.35
N GLY A 177 2.47 -7.90 14.28
CA GLY A 177 3.11 -6.63 14.01
C GLY A 177 3.42 -6.44 12.54
N ILE A 178 3.50 -5.18 12.15
CA ILE A 178 3.87 -4.75 10.81
C ILE A 178 5.05 -3.79 10.94
N ARG A 179 6.08 -4.01 10.14
CA ARG A 179 7.22 -3.10 10.02
C ARG A 179 7.35 -2.67 8.57
N ASN A 180 7.24 -1.37 8.35
CA ASN A 180 7.42 -0.75 7.05
C ASN A 180 8.64 0.15 7.09
N ASN A 181 9.45 0.09 6.04
CA ASN A 181 10.58 0.97 5.86
C ASN A 181 10.69 1.30 4.37
N THR A 182 10.60 2.58 4.04
CA THR A 182 10.69 3.10 2.69
C THR A 182 11.78 4.16 2.65
N GLN A 183 12.75 3.95 1.77
CA GLN A 183 13.87 4.84 1.54
C GLN A 183 13.84 5.33 0.10
N PHE A 184 14.04 6.62 -0.09
CA PHE A 184 14.15 7.24 -1.39
C PHE A 184 15.63 7.56 -1.66
N GLY A 185 16.12 7.20 -2.85
CA GLY A 185 17.49 7.47 -3.31
C GLY A 185 17.70 8.95 -3.63
N ALA A 186 18.90 9.39 -4.00
CA ALA A 186 19.08 10.77 -4.47
C ALA A 186 18.36 10.98 -5.82
N GLY A 187 17.82 12.18 -6.03
CA GLY A 187 17.17 12.54 -7.30
C GLY A 187 16.73 14.01 -7.32
N PRO A 188 16.34 14.54 -8.49
CA PRO A 188 15.92 15.93 -8.63
C PRO A 188 14.70 16.30 -7.76
N THR A 189 13.89 15.30 -7.40
CA THR A 189 12.69 15.44 -6.57
C THR A 189 12.91 15.08 -5.10
N ALA A 190 14.16 14.97 -4.63
CA ALA A 190 14.46 14.48 -3.27
C ALA A 190 13.93 15.35 -2.13
N SER A 191 13.58 16.61 -2.40
CA SER A 191 12.92 17.50 -1.43
C SER A 191 11.44 17.18 -1.22
N PHE A 192 10.79 16.44 -2.12
CA PHE A 192 9.36 16.10 -2.05
C PHE A 192 9.09 14.76 -1.37
N PHE A 193 10.03 13.83 -1.43
CA PHE A 193 9.89 12.50 -0.86
C PHE A 193 10.77 12.35 0.38
N SER A 194 10.19 11.83 1.45
CA SER A 194 10.87 11.69 2.73
C SER A 194 10.89 10.23 3.13
N ASN A 195 12.04 9.75 3.58
CA ASN A 195 12.19 8.40 4.09
C ASN A 195 11.18 8.18 5.21
N TYR A 196 10.59 6.99 5.23
CA TYR A 196 9.49 6.65 6.12
C TYR A 196 9.77 5.31 6.78
N SER A 197 9.54 5.23 8.08
CA SER A 197 9.52 3.96 8.79
C SER A 197 8.35 3.92 9.75
N SER A 198 7.66 2.80 9.81
CA SER A 198 6.64 2.55 10.82
C SER A 198 6.78 1.16 11.40
N ASP A 199 6.62 1.08 12.71
CA ASP A 199 6.48 -0.18 13.43
C ASP A 199 5.10 -0.19 14.10
N SER A 200 4.34 -1.26 13.91
CA SER A 200 3.09 -1.49 14.62
C SER A 200 3.09 -2.85 15.29
N VAL A 201 2.41 -2.92 16.43
CA VAL A 201 2.12 -4.16 17.15
C VAL A 201 0.65 -4.12 17.52
N PHE A 202 -0.03 -5.23 17.32
CA PHE A 202 -1.44 -5.36 17.67
C PHE A 202 -1.69 -6.63 18.48
N LEU A 203 -2.72 -6.55 19.32
CA LEU A 203 -3.31 -7.68 20.03
C LEU A 203 -4.81 -7.64 19.78
N HIS A 204 -5.33 -8.72 19.19
CA HIS A 204 -6.75 -8.91 18.95
C HIS A 204 -7.29 -10.09 19.74
N TYR A 205 -8.46 -9.88 20.34
CA TYR A 205 -9.29 -10.97 20.80
C TYR A 205 -10.44 -11.14 19.81
N VAL A 206 -10.49 -12.29 19.15
CA VAL A 206 -11.36 -12.56 18.00
C VAL A 206 -12.47 -13.52 18.39
N PHE A 207 -13.70 -13.17 18.04
CA PHE A 207 -14.90 -13.97 18.16
C PHE A 207 -15.46 -14.27 16.76
N SER A 208 -15.38 -15.53 16.34
CA SER A 208 -15.91 -15.99 15.06
C SER A 208 -17.41 -16.24 15.17
N ASN A 209 -18.23 -15.34 14.63
CA ASN A 209 -19.69 -15.47 14.63
C ASN A 209 -20.24 -16.23 13.40
N GLY A 210 -19.35 -16.71 12.53
CA GLY A 210 -19.66 -17.61 11.42
C GLY A 210 -18.40 -18.04 10.66
N PRO A 211 -18.53 -18.85 9.59
CA PRO A 211 -17.38 -19.38 8.84
C PRO A 211 -16.51 -18.31 8.16
N GLN A 212 -17.05 -17.11 7.98
CA GLN A 212 -16.44 -16.01 7.22
C GLN A 212 -16.60 -14.66 7.90
N SER A 213 -17.01 -14.65 9.18
CA SER A 213 -17.31 -13.41 9.90
C SER A 213 -16.70 -13.47 11.28
N GLN A 214 -16.06 -12.37 11.66
CA GLN A 214 -15.31 -12.23 12.89
C GLN A 214 -15.58 -10.85 13.48
N LEU A 215 -15.90 -10.82 14.77
CA LEU A 215 -15.83 -9.60 15.58
C LEU A 215 -14.55 -9.67 16.39
N TYR A 216 -13.88 -8.55 16.59
CA TYR A 216 -12.69 -8.53 17.43
C TYR A 216 -12.61 -7.26 18.26
N ALA A 217 -12.00 -7.37 19.43
CA ALA A 217 -11.50 -6.23 20.19
C ALA A 217 -10.02 -6.05 19.87
N SER A 218 -9.56 -4.82 19.66
CA SER A 218 -8.18 -4.51 19.27
C SER A 218 -7.46 -3.61 20.25
N LEU A 219 -6.19 -3.89 20.45
CA LEU A 219 -5.21 -3.02 21.09
C LEU A 219 -4.06 -2.83 20.12
N ASP A 220 -3.85 -1.61 19.67
CA ASP A 220 -2.86 -1.29 18.64
C ASP A 220 -1.86 -0.25 19.15
N PHE A 221 -0.59 -0.50 18.89
CA PHE A 221 0.51 0.40 19.18
C PHE A 221 1.25 0.65 17.88
N GLN A 222 1.41 1.91 17.51
CA GLN A 222 2.13 2.28 16.30
C GLN A 222 3.15 3.37 16.61
N SER A 223 4.34 3.24 16.04
CA SER A 223 5.36 4.28 16.00
C SER A 223 5.67 4.56 14.55
N VAL A 224 5.73 5.84 14.19
CA VAL A 224 6.07 6.26 12.84
C VAL A 224 7.12 7.34 12.92
N ASN A 225 8.11 7.25 12.04
CA ASN A 225 9.19 8.19 11.87
C ASN A 225 9.33 8.53 10.38
N GLN A 226 9.60 9.79 10.09
CA GLN A 226 9.81 10.31 8.75
C GLN A 226 10.99 11.27 8.74
N THR A 227 11.99 10.99 7.90
CA THR A 227 13.15 11.87 7.75
C THR A 227 12.91 12.85 6.61
N ARG A 228 12.68 14.12 6.95
CA ARG A 228 12.43 15.20 6.00
C ARG A 228 13.71 16.02 5.77
N LEU A 229 14.01 16.32 4.51
CA LEU A 229 15.05 17.28 4.15
C LEU A 229 14.41 18.68 4.04
N GLY A 230 14.92 19.66 4.79
CA GLY A 230 14.56 21.08 4.60
C GLY A 230 13.27 21.61 5.25
N GLN A 231 12.53 20.82 6.04
CA GLN A 231 11.30 21.27 6.73
C GLN A 231 11.36 21.05 8.25
N ALA A 232 12.03 21.96 8.97
CA ALA A 232 12.31 21.81 10.41
C ALA A 232 11.09 21.95 11.35
N ASN A 233 9.96 22.49 10.88
CA ASN A 233 8.82 22.85 11.74
C ASN A 233 7.70 21.80 11.80
N LEU A 234 7.78 20.73 10.99
CA LEU A 234 6.75 19.70 10.94
C LEU A 234 7.14 18.48 11.80
N PRO A 235 6.16 17.78 12.39
CA PRO A 235 6.48 16.59 13.15
C PRO A 235 7.11 15.51 12.29
N ASN A 236 8.26 15.02 12.71
CA ASN A 236 8.97 13.92 12.06
C ASN A 236 8.67 12.56 12.71
N GLN A 237 8.14 12.56 13.94
CA GLN A 237 7.85 11.33 14.67
C GLN A 237 6.54 11.44 15.47
N TYR A 238 5.74 10.37 15.43
CA TYR A 238 4.61 10.20 16.34
C TYR A 238 4.46 8.77 16.82
N GLN A 239 3.71 8.64 17.91
CA GLN A 239 3.30 7.37 18.46
C GLN A 239 1.80 7.36 18.68
N THR A 240 1.14 6.29 18.24
CA THR A 240 -0.29 6.08 18.40
C THR A 240 -0.54 4.88 19.29
N ARG A 241 -1.56 5.00 20.15
CA ARG A 241 -2.14 3.89 20.91
C ARG A 241 -3.64 3.89 20.63
N SER A 242 -4.18 2.77 20.21
CA SER A 242 -5.61 2.59 19.98
C SER A 242 -6.15 1.44 20.83
N LEU A 243 -7.40 1.62 21.25
CA LEU A 243 -8.25 0.55 21.76
C LEU A 243 -9.54 0.60 20.96
N GLY A 244 -10.00 -0.53 20.43
CA GLY A 244 -11.20 -0.54 19.62
C GLY A 244 -11.84 -1.88 19.45
N ALA A 245 -12.76 -1.91 18.50
CA ALA A 245 -13.38 -3.12 18.02
C ALA A 245 -13.56 -3.04 16.51
N GLY A 246 -13.53 -4.20 15.88
CA GLY A 246 -13.75 -4.32 14.46
C GLY A 246 -14.56 -5.54 14.07
N TYR A 247 -14.98 -5.51 12.82
CA TYR A 247 -15.70 -6.57 12.16
C TYR A 247 -14.99 -6.90 10.85
N ARG A 248 -14.60 -8.16 10.69
CA ARG A 248 -13.99 -8.67 9.46
C ARG A 248 -14.94 -9.68 8.82
N ARG A 249 -15.08 -9.57 7.49
CA ARG A 249 -15.85 -10.52 6.69
C ARG A 249 -15.14 -10.88 5.38
N ALA A 250 -14.92 -12.17 5.17
CA ALA A 250 -14.50 -12.70 3.87
C ALA A 250 -15.74 -13.07 3.04
N SER A 251 -16.22 -12.15 2.20
CA SER A 251 -17.44 -12.38 1.39
C SER A 251 -17.20 -13.39 0.26
N SER A 252 -15.95 -13.54 -0.18
CA SER A 252 -15.49 -14.60 -1.07
C SER A 252 -14.03 -14.95 -0.73
N ARG A 253 -13.43 -15.89 -1.47
CA ARG A 253 -11.99 -16.18 -1.34
C ARG A 253 -11.11 -14.98 -1.69
N ASP A 254 -11.63 -14.09 -2.52
CA ASP A 254 -10.87 -13.00 -3.13
C ASP A 254 -11.31 -11.63 -2.60
N LEU A 255 -12.41 -11.54 -1.85
CA LEU A 255 -12.96 -10.29 -1.32
C LEU A 255 -13.04 -10.34 0.21
N THR A 256 -12.23 -9.50 0.86
CA THR A 256 -12.25 -9.27 2.29
C THR A 256 -12.68 -7.84 2.58
N ASN A 257 -13.52 -7.69 3.61
CA ASN A 257 -13.98 -6.41 4.12
C ASN A 257 -13.67 -6.34 5.60
N GLU A 258 -13.27 -5.18 6.07
CA GLU A 258 -12.98 -4.91 7.46
C GLU A 258 -13.48 -3.52 7.82
N ILE A 259 -14.15 -3.39 8.95
CA ILE A 259 -14.55 -2.10 9.52
C ILE A 259 -14.08 -2.09 10.97
N ARG A 260 -13.44 -1.00 11.37
CA ARG A 260 -12.84 -0.85 12.69
C ARG A 260 -13.16 0.52 13.27
N VAL A 261 -13.57 0.54 14.53
CA VAL A 261 -13.82 1.74 15.30
C VAL A 261 -12.90 1.71 16.51
N GLU A 262 -12.09 2.75 16.65
CA GLU A 262 -11.06 2.84 17.68
C GLU A 262 -11.14 4.17 18.41
N TYR A 263 -10.79 4.16 19.69
CA TYR A 263 -10.36 5.35 20.39
C TYR A 263 -8.84 5.42 20.34
N SER A 264 -8.32 6.41 19.61
CA SER A 264 -6.88 6.55 19.36
C SER A 264 -6.33 7.76 20.09
N THR A 265 -5.14 7.61 20.64
CA THR A 265 -4.33 8.69 21.19
C THR A 265 -3.03 8.77 20.39
N ALA A 266 -2.69 9.95 19.87
CA ALA A 266 -1.44 10.17 19.15
C ALA A 266 -0.63 11.28 19.81
N ASN A 267 0.63 10.98 20.11
CA ASN A 267 1.58 11.92 20.69
C ASN A 267 2.69 12.17 19.67
N PHE A 268 2.91 13.45 19.37
CA PHE A 268 3.98 13.93 18.48
C PHE A 268 5.21 14.21 19.33
N LYS A 269 6.37 13.67 18.94
CA LYS A 269 7.62 13.82 19.72
C LYS A 269 8.45 15.03 19.29
N GLU A 270 8.33 15.42 18.03
CA GLU A 270 9.06 16.53 17.42
C GLU A 270 8.08 17.40 16.62
N GLY A 271 8.41 18.67 16.38
CA GLY A 271 7.57 19.63 15.66
C GLY A 271 6.41 20.23 16.47
N LEU A 272 5.66 21.16 15.87
CA LEU A 272 4.53 21.87 16.51
C LEU A 272 3.22 21.04 16.51
N GLY A 273 3.31 19.71 16.46
CA GLY A 273 2.14 18.83 16.39
C GLY A 273 1.36 18.81 17.70
N THR A 274 0.06 19.08 17.66
CA THR A 274 -0.82 18.96 18.84
C THR A 274 -1.22 17.50 19.05
N PRO A 275 -1.13 16.96 20.28
CA PRO A 275 -1.57 15.61 20.57
C PRO A 275 -3.04 15.40 20.18
N PHE A 276 -3.33 14.28 19.54
CA PHE A 276 -4.69 13.90 19.16
C PHE A 276 -5.25 12.88 20.15
N ARG A 277 -6.52 13.03 20.51
CA ARG A 277 -7.30 12.03 21.24
C ARG A 277 -8.72 12.02 20.69
N GLY A 278 -9.19 10.87 20.23
CA GLY A 278 -10.55 10.80 19.72
C GLY A 278 -10.86 9.49 19.01
N VAL A 279 -12.09 9.42 18.51
CA VAL A 279 -12.58 8.26 17.78
C VAL A 279 -12.06 8.30 16.34
N THR A 280 -11.54 7.18 15.89
CA THR A 280 -11.17 6.93 14.51
C THR A 280 -12.04 5.81 13.94
N LEU A 281 -12.35 5.93 12.65
CA LEU A 281 -13.08 4.92 11.90
C LEU A 281 -12.23 4.57 10.69
N GLU A 282 -12.03 3.27 10.49
CA GLU A 282 -11.34 2.72 9.33
C GLU A 282 -12.21 1.65 8.70
N ALA A 283 -12.34 1.70 7.38
CA ALA A 283 -13.00 0.68 6.59
C ALA A 283 -12.09 0.30 5.44
N ASP A 284 -11.77 -0.99 5.37
CA ASP A 284 -10.91 -1.58 4.36
C ASP A 284 -11.70 -2.58 3.53
N MET A 285 -11.54 -2.51 2.22
CA MET A 285 -12.02 -3.50 1.28
C MET A 285 -10.85 -3.92 0.42
N SER A 286 -10.56 -5.22 0.39
CA SER A 286 -9.51 -5.79 -0.44
C SER A 286 -10.09 -6.85 -1.36
N LEU A 287 -9.89 -6.66 -2.66
CA LEU A 287 -10.31 -7.55 -3.73
C LEU A 287 -9.07 -8.04 -4.50
N ARG A 288 -8.86 -9.35 -4.58
CA ARG A 288 -7.71 -9.96 -5.28
C ARG A 288 -8.21 -10.80 -6.47
N PRO A 289 -8.60 -10.18 -7.61
CA PRO A 289 -9.23 -10.88 -8.72
C PRO A 289 -8.26 -11.83 -9.46
N THR A 290 -6.95 -11.60 -9.33
CA THR A 290 -5.91 -12.50 -9.81
C THR A 290 -4.82 -12.61 -8.74
N ALA A 291 -3.93 -13.59 -8.86
CA ALA A 291 -2.84 -13.79 -7.90
C ALA A 291 -1.83 -12.63 -7.84
N THR A 292 -1.87 -11.71 -8.81
CA THR A 292 -0.93 -10.59 -8.98
C THR A 292 -1.60 -9.23 -8.82
N ASN A 293 -2.93 -9.16 -8.91
CA ASN A 293 -3.66 -7.89 -8.85
C ASN A 293 -4.43 -7.84 -7.53
N GLN A 294 -4.24 -6.77 -6.78
CA GLN A 294 -4.99 -6.48 -5.57
C GLN A 294 -5.52 -5.06 -5.67
N PHE A 295 -6.84 -4.94 -5.52
CA PHE A 295 -7.53 -3.67 -5.37
C PHE A 295 -7.81 -3.50 -3.88
N GLN A 296 -7.27 -2.44 -3.29
CA GLN A 296 -7.58 -2.08 -1.91
C GLN A 296 -8.21 -0.70 -1.89
N VAL A 297 -9.36 -0.59 -1.24
CA VAL A 297 -10.02 0.67 -0.94
C VAL A 297 -10.02 0.82 0.58
N ARG A 298 -9.35 1.87 1.06
CA ARG A 298 -9.28 2.21 2.48
C ARG A 298 -9.95 3.56 2.70
N LEU A 299 -11.01 3.59 3.49
CA LEU A 299 -11.66 4.79 3.96
C LEU A 299 -11.28 4.99 5.42
N ARG A 300 -10.52 6.04 5.70
CA ARG A 300 -10.09 6.36 7.06
C ARG A 300 -10.59 7.74 7.44
N ARG A 301 -11.39 7.80 8.49
CA ARG A 301 -11.69 9.04 9.22
C ARG A 301 -10.90 9.03 10.50
N ALA A 302 -9.68 9.55 10.42
CA ALA A 302 -8.88 9.88 11.59
C ALA A 302 -8.68 11.40 11.57
N PRO A 303 -9.06 12.15 12.61
CA PRO A 303 -8.71 13.57 12.76
C PRO A 303 -7.21 13.78 13.05
N LEU A 304 -6.38 12.80 12.69
CA LEU A 304 -4.93 12.93 12.68
C LEU A 304 -4.59 13.77 11.47
N VAL A 305 -3.95 14.93 11.69
CA VAL A 305 -3.36 15.72 10.62
C VAL A 305 -2.50 14.78 9.79
N SER A 306 -2.84 14.62 8.52
CA SER A 306 -2.13 13.72 7.61
C SER A 306 -0.66 14.10 7.59
N PHE A 307 0.20 13.19 8.04
CA PHE A 307 1.65 13.28 7.86
C PHE A 307 2.04 13.38 6.38
N PHE A 308 1.16 12.95 5.48
CA PHE A 308 1.38 12.85 4.04
C PHE A 308 0.90 14.07 3.25
N ASN A 309 0.19 15.01 3.85
CA ASN A 309 -0.16 16.27 3.20
C ASN A 309 0.63 17.40 3.86
N SER A 310 1.70 17.85 3.18
CA SER A 310 1.97 19.28 3.20
C SER A 310 0.69 19.97 2.70
N SER A 311 0.01 20.68 3.59
CA SER A 311 -1.25 21.42 3.34
C SER A 311 -2.55 20.63 3.53
N ALA A 312 -2.81 20.20 4.77
CA ALA A 312 -4.19 20.22 5.29
C ALA A 312 -4.29 21.33 6.34
N TYR A 313 -4.15 22.58 5.92
CA TYR A 313 -4.58 23.72 6.74
C TYR A 313 -6.11 23.82 6.64
N PHE A 314 -6.77 23.64 7.80
CA PHE A 314 -8.02 24.25 8.23
C PHE A 314 -9.15 24.39 7.20
N VAL A 315 -10.07 23.42 7.17
CA VAL A 315 -11.48 23.74 6.89
C VAL A 315 -12.13 24.09 8.21
N ASN A 316 -11.82 25.29 8.70
CA ASN A 316 -12.64 26.10 9.60
C ASN A 316 -11.81 27.32 9.99
N GLU A 317 -11.85 28.32 9.11
CA GLU A 317 -11.86 29.75 9.45
C GLU A 317 -11.79 30.54 8.15
N MET A 318 -12.96 30.92 7.63
CA MET A 318 -13.20 32.19 6.96
C MET A 318 -14.72 32.33 6.74
N VAL A 319 -15.30 33.23 7.53
CA VAL A 319 -16.53 34.05 7.36
C VAL A 319 -17.63 33.52 6.44
#